data_AF-A0A3D4AK72-F1
#
_entry.id   AF-A0A3D4AK72-F1
#
_cell.length_a   1.000
_cell.length_b   1.000
_cell.length_c   1.000
_cell.angle_alpha   90.00
_cell.angle_beta   90.00
_cell.angle_gamma   90.00
#
_symmetry.space_group_name_H-M   'P 1'
#
loop_
_entity.id
_entity.type
_entity.pdbx_description
1 polymer ?
#
loop_
_entity_poly.entity_id
_entity_poly.type
_entity_poly.pdbx_seq_one_letter_code
_entity_poly.pdbx_strand_id
1 'polypeptide(L)'
;MRLINTKTLLLGVLTLIAFNEASAQWTTLTNNLAPYQIRRNNITFFSIDTFGQVWVKTPGVSNQFRFSVDGWMRVREIYVNNDGWADYVFDDAYKLLPLNELDLFIRKNKHLPNIPTAAQVKEKQLPVGDTQRLLLEKVEELTLYIIRQQKEIDELKKIVSTK
;
A
#
# COMPACT_ATOMS: atom_id res chain seq x y z
N MET A 1 11.71 -41.37 12.84
CA MET A 1 12.58 -40.26 13.26
C MET A 1 13.20 -40.63 14.59
N ARG A 2 14.54 -40.70 14.67
CA ARG A 2 15.25 -41.03 15.92
C ARG A 2 15.90 -39.77 16.47
N LEU A 3 15.64 -39.48 17.75
CA LEU A 3 16.25 -38.38 18.49
C LEU A 3 17.56 -38.87 19.11
N ILE A 4 18.65 -38.18 18.81
CA ILE A 4 19.98 -38.56 19.30
C ILE A 4 20.55 -37.36 20.05
N ASN A 5 20.81 -37.53 21.33
CA ASN A 5 21.41 -36.49 22.15
C ASN A 5 22.93 -36.63 22.05
N THR A 6 23.62 -35.69 21.40
CA THR A 6 25.09 -35.70 21.30
C THR A 6 25.65 -34.62 22.21
N LYS A 7 26.40 -35.03 23.25
CA LYS A 7 27.15 -34.10 24.10
C LYS A 7 28.46 -33.77 23.39
N THR A 8 28.58 -32.60 22.76
CA THR A 8 29.87 -32.08 22.30
C THR A 8 30.30 -30.95 23.22
N LEU A 9 31.28 -31.22 24.08
CA LEU A 9 31.86 -30.25 25.01
C LEU A 9 32.89 -29.39 24.27
N LEU A 10 32.43 -28.26 23.72
CA LEU A 10 33.21 -27.03 23.57
C LEU A 10 32.21 -25.88 23.62
N LEU A 11 32.23 -25.10 24.71
CA LEU A 11 31.37 -23.94 24.98
C LEU A 11 29.88 -24.19 25.29
N GLY A 12 29.55 -25.24 26.05
CA GLY A 12 28.35 -25.26 26.91
C GLY A 12 26.95 -25.27 26.28
N VAL A 13 26.82 -25.33 24.94
CA VAL A 13 25.52 -25.41 24.28
C VAL A 13 25.20 -26.86 23.93
N LEU A 14 24.10 -27.40 24.49
CA LEU A 14 23.51 -28.65 24.01
C LEU A 14 22.76 -28.38 22.69
N THR A 15 23.26 -28.90 21.59
CA THR A 15 22.53 -28.97 20.32
C THR A 15 21.83 -30.31 20.22
N LEU A 16 20.49 -30.30 20.12
CA LEU A 16 19.73 -31.50 19.83
C LEU A 16 19.71 -31.72 18.31
N ILE A 17 20.03 -32.92 17.85
CA ILE A 17 20.04 -33.25 16.42
C ILE A 17 19.07 -34.42 16.21
N ALA A 18 18.28 -34.36 15.14
CA ALA A 18 17.38 -35.44 14.75
C ALA A 18 17.79 -36.04 13.40
N PHE A 19 17.68 -37.36 13.29
CA PHE A 19 17.90 -38.09 12.03
C PHE A 19 16.57 -38.56 11.45
N ASN A 20 16.34 -38.23 10.18
CA ASN A 20 15.23 -38.76 9.41
C ASN A 20 15.70 -39.95 8.57
N GLU A 21 15.28 -41.16 8.95
CA GLU A 21 15.64 -42.41 8.26
C GLU A 21 15.03 -42.51 6.86
N ALA A 22 13.88 -41.87 6.60
CA ALA A 22 13.21 -41.93 5.30
C ALA A 22 13.91 -41.09 4.23
N SER A 23 14.53 -39.97 4.62
CA SER A 23 15.28 -39.09 3.72
C SER A 23 16.79 -39.15 3.90
N ALA A 24 17.28 -39.95 4.85
CA ALA A 24 18.68 -40.02 5.27
C ALA A 24 19.32 -38.66 5.56
N GLN A 25 18.56 -37.73 6.15
CA GLN A 25 19.01 -36.36 6.44
C GLN A 25 19.08 -36.08 7.94
N TRP A 26 20.09 -35.30 8.33
CA TRP A 26 20.25 -34.74 9.67
C TRP A 26 19.64 -33.34 9.75
N THR A 27 18.91 -33.04 10.83
CA THR A 27 18.43 -31.69 11.11
C THR A 27 18.82 -31.28 12.53
N THR A 28 19.24 -30.03 12.71
CA THR A 28 19.54 -29.50 14.05
C THR A 28 18.27 -28.89 14.63
N LEU A 29 17.81 -29.41 15.76
CA LEU A 29 16.71 -28.88 16.53
C LEU A 29 17.26 -27.77 17.43
N THR A 30 17.26 -26.55 16.89
CA THR A 30 17.55 -25.34 17.67
C THR A 30 16.24 -24.66 18.04
N ASN A 31 16.16 -24.11 19.24
CA ASN A 31 15.15 -23.14 19.68
C ASN A 31 15.40 -21.78 19.02
N ASN A 32 15.49 -21.76 17.69
CA ASN A 32 15.99 -20.65 16.92
C ASN A 32 15.08 -19.42 17.06
N LEU A 33 15.52 -18.44 17.84
CA LEU A 33 14.94 -17.10 17.89
C LEU A 33 15.43 -16.21 16.73
N ALA A 34 16.33 -16.73 15.88
CA ALA A 34 16.86 -15.97 14.76
C ALA A 34 15.95 -16.08 13.52
N PRO A 35 15.80 -14.99 12.76
CA PRO A 35 15.04 -14.99 11.52
C PRO A 35 15.62 -15.98 10.49
N TYR A 36 14.75 -16.58 9.67
CA TYR A 36 15.17 -17.32 8.49
C TYR A 36 15.64 -16.32 7.42
N GLN A 37 16.86 -16.46 6.89
CA GLN A 37 17.45 -15.46 5.98
C GLN A 37 18.10 -16.07 4.75
N ILE A 38 17.93 -15.40 3.60
CA ILE A 38 18.72 -15.62 2.39
C ILE A 38 19.70 -14.46 2.26
N ARG A 39 21.00 -14.77 2.27
CA ARG A 39 22.09 -13.77 2.25
C ARG A 39 23.06 -14.04 1.10
N ARG A 40 23.60 -12.98 0.49
CA ARG A 40 24.74 -13.04 -0.45
C ARG A 40 25.69 -11.88 -0.14
N ASN A 41 27.00 -12.16 0.00
CA ASN A 41 28.03 -11.16 0.31
C ASN A 41 27.67 -10.23 1.50
N ASN A 42 27.19 -10.82 2.59
CA ASN A 42 26.75 -10.13 3.81
C ASN A 42 25.46 -9.27 3.67
N ILE A 43 24.86 -9.21 2.48
CA ILE A 43 23.57 -8.56 2.23
C ILE A 43 22.46 -9.59 2.39
N THR A 44 21.48 -9.30 3.26
CA THR A 44 20.25 -10.09 3.38
C THR A 44 19.28 -9.65 2.30
N PHE A 45 18.81 -10.58 1.47
CA PHE A 45 17.85 -10.36 0.36
C PHE A 45 16.43 -10.76 0.76
N PHE A 46 16.33 -11.75 1.66
CA PHE A 46 15.07 -12.24 2.18
C PHE A 46 15.25 -12.55 3.66
N SER A 47 14.29 -12.17 4.49
CA SER A 47 14.25 -12.54 5.91
C SER A 47 12.81 -12.81 6.33
N ILE A 48 12.55 -13.87 7.08
CA ILE A 48 11.29 -14.09 7.81
C ILE A 48 11.65 -14.11 9.28
N ASP A 49 11.10 -13.19 10.07
CA ASP A 49 11.32 -13.18 11.51
C ASP A 49 10.39 -14.13 12.28
N THR A 50 10.62 -14.25 13.58
CA THR A 50 9.84 -15.11 14.48
C THR A 50 8.39 -14.66 14.64
N PHE A 51 8.04 -13.47 14.20
CA PHE A 51 6.67 -12.92 14.18
C PHE A 51 6.02 -13.04 12.80
N GLY A 52 6.68 -13.69 11.84
CA GLY A 52 6.19 -13.88 10.48
C GLY A 52 6.35 -12.67 9.57
N GLN A 53 7.11 -11.64 9.98
CA GLN A 53 7.36 -10.48 9.12
C GLN A 53 8.36 -10.87 8.03
N VAL A 54 7.97 -10.60 6.78
CA VAL A 54 8.78 -10.90 5.59
C VAL A 54 9.48 -9.64 5.11
N TRP A 55 10.79 -9.68 5.06
CA TRP A 55 11.66 -8.63 4.52
C TRP A 55 12.19 -9.09 3.18
N VAL A 56 11.91 -8.34 2.12
CA VAL A 56 12.58 -8.53 0.81
C VAL A 56 13.41 -7.28 0.56
N LYS A 57 14.73 -7.41 0.62
CA LYS A 57 15.65 -6.29 0.37
C LYS A 57 16.20 -6.38 -1.05
N THR A 58 15.97 -5.33 -1.82
CA THR A 58 16.69 -5.07 -3.07
C THR A 58 17.93 -4.21 -2.74
N PRO A 59 19.17 -4.68 -3.01
CA PRO A 59 20.36 -3.86 -2.81
C PRO A 59 20.24 -2.54 -3.59
N GLY A 60 20.44 -1.40 -2.91
CA GLY A 60 20.35 -0.07 -3.52
C GLY A 60 19.04 0.69 -3.27
N VAL A 61 17.99 0.05 -2.75
CA VAL A 61 16.76 0.72 -2.31
C VAL A 61 16.90 1.08 -0.82
N SER A 62 16.71 2.36 -0.49
CA SER A 62 16.88 2.86 0.88
C SER A 62 15.91 2.19 1.88
N ASN A 63 16.26 2.18 3.17
CA ASN A 63 15.54 1.56 4.31
C ASN A 63 14.12 2.12 4.59
N GLN A 64 13.49 2.81 3.63
CA GLN A 64 12.21 3.49 3.80
C GLN A 64 11.01 2.53 3.73
N PHE A 65 11.13 1.42 2.99
CA PHE A 65 10.04 0.48 2.76
C PHE A 65 10.38 -0.92 3.29
N ARG A 66 9.45 -1.55 4.03
CA ARG A 66 9.60 -2.93 4.53
C ARG A 66 9.47 -4.00 3.43
N PHE A 67 8.77 -3.66 2.35
CA PHE A 67 8.61 -4.48 1.16
C PHE A 67 8.64 -3.58 -0.07
N SER A 68 9.52 -3.86 -1.03
CA SER A 68 9.66 -3.11 -2.27
C SER A 68 9.81 -4.09 -3.43
N VAL A 69 9.01 -3.91 -4.47
CA VAL A 69 9.08 -4.69 -5.71
C VAL A 69 9.44 -3.74 -6.83
N ASP A 70 10.63 -3.93 -7.41
CA ASP A 70 11.04 -3.25 -8.64
C ASP A 70 10.59 -4.09 -9.84
N GLY A 71 9.33 -3.92 -10.25
CA GLY A 71 8.71 -4.70 -11.31
C GLY A 71 7.20 -4.90 -11.12
N TRP A 72 6.64 -5.88 -11.83
CA TRP A 72 5.21 -6.18 -11.77
C TRP A 72 4.86 -7.08 -10.59
N MET A 73 3.81 -6.70 -9.85
CA MET A 73 3.23 -7.52 -8.79
C MET A 73 1.82 -7.94 -9.21
N ARG A 74 1.54 -9.25 -9.20
CA ARG A 74 0.19 -9.78 -9.39
C ARG A 74 -0.39 -10.10 -8.02
N VAL A 75 -1.50 -9.45 -7.69
CA VAL A 75 -2.28 -9.71 -6.47
C VAL A 75 -3.71 -10.06 -6.87
N ARG A 76 -4.40 -10.83 -6.02
CA ARG A 76 -5.87 -10.98 -6.14
C ARG A 76 -6.59 -9.80 -5.48
N GLU A 77 -6.06 -9.35 -4.35
CA GLU A 77 -6.61 -8.27 -3.55
C GLU A 77 -5.48 -7.60 -2.76
N ILE A 78 -5.62 -6.31 -2.49
CA ILE A 78 -4.72 -5.53 -1.63
C ILE A 78 -5.55 -4.66 -0.68
N TYR A 79 -5.30 -4.79 0.62
CA TYR A 79 -5.87 -3.93 1.64
C TYR A 79 -4.86 -2.82 1.95
N VAL A 80 -5.23 -1.57 1.66
CA VAL A 80 -4.42 -0.40 1.97
C VAL A 80 -5.06 0.32 3.15
N ASN A 81 -4.46 0.15 4.33
CA ASN A 81 -4.88 0.87 5.53
C ASN A 81 -4.28 2.28 5.47
N ASN A 82 -5.07 3.24 4.99
CA ASN A 82 -4.76 4.66 5.07
C ASN A 82 -5.72 5.30 6.07
N ASP A 83 -5.18 6.02 7.07
CA ASP A 83 -5.98 6.58 8.16
C ASP A 83 -6.89 7.74 7.69
N GLY A 84 -6.70 8.25 6.47
CA GLY A 84 -7.51 9.32 5.88
C GLY A 84 -8.49 8.80 4.83
N TRP A 85 -9.75 8.60 5.20
CA TRP A 85 -10.84 8.50 4.22
C TRP A 85 -11.32 9.91 3.81
N ALA A 86 -11.80 10.04 2.57
CA ALA A 86 -12.19 11.33 1.99
C ALA A 86 -13.64 11.77 2.33
N ASP A 87 -14.21 11.33 3.45
CA ASP A 87 -15.65 11.56 3.77
C ASP A 87 -15.99 13.03 4.12
N TYR A 88 -14.99 13.91 4.14
CA TYR A 88 -15.16 15.32 4.47
C TYR A 88 -15.80 16.14 3.33
N VAL A 89 -15.94 15.60 2.12
CA VAL A 89 -16.54 16.36 0.99
C VAL A 89 -18.02 16.63 1.21
N PHE A 90 -18.70 15.81 2.02
CA PHE A 90 -20.10 15.99 2.40
C PHE A 90 -20.31 16.84 3.65
N ASP A 91 -19.24 17.33 4.28
CA ASP A 91 -19.33 18.24 5.42
C ASP A 91 -19.86 19.61 4.97
N ASP A 92 -20.74 20.23 5.77
CA ASP A 92 -21.27 21.57 5.50
C ASP A 92 -20.16 22.65 5.39
N ALA A 93 -19.01 22.42 6.02
CA ALA A 93 -17.85 23.31 5.94
C ALA A 93 -17.05 23.14 4.64
N TYR A 94 -17.32 22.10 3.84
CA TYR A 94 -16.59 21.82 2.61
C TYR A 94 -16.91 22.85 1.52
N LYS A 95 -15.86 23.53 1.05
CA LYS A 95 -15.98 24.57 0.01
C LYS A 95 -15.87 23.97 -1.38
N LEU A 96 -17.01 23.51 -1.91
CA LEU A 96 -17.09 23.07 -3.30
C LEU A 96 -16.84 24.24 -4.26
N LEU A 97 -15.87 24.08 -5.16
CA LEU A 97 -15.50 25.12 -6.11
C LEU A 97 -16.65 25.42 -7.09
N PRO A 98 -16.98 26.69 -7.37
CA PRO A 98 -17.90 27.01 -8.46
C PRO A 98 -17.39 26.49 -9.82
N LEU A 99 -18.29 26.05 -10.72
CA LEU A 99 -17.88 25.41 -12.00
C LEU A 99 -17.11 26.36 -12.92
N ASN A 100 -17.41 27.66 -12.88
CA ASN A 100 -16.67 28.70 -13.59
C ASN A 100 -15.24 28.85 -13.07
N GLU A 101 -15.04 28.84 -11.76
CA GLU A 101 -13.71 28.89 -11.15
C GLU A 101 -12.92 27.60 -11.42
N LEU A 102 -13.60 26.46 -11.40
CA LEU A 102 -13.02 25.17 -11.73
C LEU A 102 -12.56 25.12 -13.20
N ASP A 103 -13.37 25.59 -14.15
CA ASP A 103 -12.99 25.69 -15.57
C ASP A 103 -11.74 26.57 -15.75
N LEU A 104 -11.71 27.75 -15.11
CA LEU A 104 -10.55 28.64 -15.12
C LEU A 104 -9.30 27.95 -14.54
N PHE A 105 -9.45 27.23 -13.43
CA PHE A 105 -8.37 26.48 -12.81
C PHE A 105 -7.82 25.40 -13.76
N ILE A 106 -8.70 24.59 -14.36
CA ILE A 106 -8.30 23.51 -15.26
C ILE A 106 -7.61 24.07 -16.51
N ARG A 107 -8.15 25.15 -17.09
CA ARG A 107 -7.55 25.81 -18.27
C ARG A 107 -6.14 26.30 -17.99
N LYS A 108 -5.92 26.88 -16.80
CA LYS A 108 -4.63 27.43 -16.37
C LYS A 108 -3.63 26.35 -15.99
N ASN A 109 -4.04 25.39 -15.16
CA ASN A 109 -3.13 24.45 -14.50
C ASN A 109 -3.04 23.08 -15.19
N LYS A 110 -3.99 22.73 -16.08
CA LYS A 110 -4.05 21.45 -16.80
C LYS A 110 -4.19 20.21 -15.90
N HIS A 111 -4.66 20.39 -14.67
CA HIS A 111 -5.04 19.31 -13.76
C HIS A 111 -6.18 19.79 -12.85
N LEU A 112 -6.80 18.85 -12.12
CA LEU A 112 -7.82 19.16 -11.12
C LEU A 112 -7.19 19.70 -9.83
N PRO A 113 -7.88 20.56 -9.06
CA PRO A 113 -7.45 20.96 -7.73
C PRO A 113 -7.14 19.74 -6.85
N ASN A 114 -6.14 19.86 -5.96
CA ASN A 114 -5.66 18.79 -5.06
C ASN A 114 -5.07 17.55 -5.74
N ILE A 115 -5.18 17.39 -7.06
CA ILE A 115 -4.55 16.31 -7.81
C ILE A 115 -3.14 16.73 -8.20
N PRO A 116 -2.10 15.94 -7.86
CA PRO A 116 -0.73 16.26 -8.26
C PRO A 116 -0.57 16.24 -9.78
N THR A 117 0.34 17.06 -10.28
CA THR A 117 0.66 17.08 -11.72
C THR A 117 1.37 15.80 -12.15
N ALA A 118 1.32 15.48 -13.44
CA ALA A 118 2.06 14.33 -13.98
C ALA A 118 3.57 14.41 -13.67
N ALA A 119 4.14 15.61 -13.64
CA ALA A 119 5.55 15.81 -13.27
C ALA A 119 5.80 15.46 -11.79
N GLN A 120 4.92 15.91 -10.89
CA GLN A 120 5.01 15.59 -9.46
C GLN A 120 4.84 14.10 -9.18
N VAL A 121 3.90 13.44 -9.88
CA VAL A 121 3.69 11.99 -9.78
C VAL A 121 4.93 11.22 -10.26
N LYS A 122 5.58 11.70 -11.33
CA LYS A 122 6.80 11.08 -11.86
C LYS A 122 7.99 11.21 -10.91
N GLU A 123 8.12 12.35 -10.23
CA GLU A 123 9.22 12.61 -9.31
C GLU A 123 9.06 11.93 -7.95
N LYS A 124 7.87 12.05 -7.34
CA LYS A 124 7.64 11.65 -5.95
C LYS A 124 6.99 10.29 -5.78
N GLN A 125 6.44 9.73 -6.88
CA GLN A 125 5.54 8.57 -6.87
C GLN A 125 4.31 8.81 -5.98
N LEU A 126 3.16 8.25 -6.35
CA LEU A 126 1.94 8.43 -5.57
C LEU A 126 1.52 7.09 -4.95
N PRO A 127 1.36 7.00 -3.61
CA PRO A 127 0.85 5.80 -2.98
C PRO A 127 -0.53 5.44 -3.54
N VAL A 128 -0.79 4.15 -3.72
CA VAL A 128 -2.09 3.67 -4.24
C VAL A 128 -3.23 4.12 -3.32
N GLY A 129 -3.04 4.06 -2.00
CA GLY A 129 -4.04 4.53 -1.03
C GLY A 129 -4.39 6.01 -1.20
N ASP A 130 -3.39 6.87 -1.37
CA ASP A 130 -3.61 8.30 -1.61
C ASP A 130 -4.28 8.57 -2.95
N THR A 131 -3.92 7.80 -3.98
CA THR A 131 -4.55 7.90 -5.29
C THR A 131 -6.03 7.54 -5.23
N GLN A 132 -6.37 6.45 -4.53
CA GLN A 132 -7.77 6.03 -4.37
C GLN A 132 -8.57 7.02 -3.52
N ARG A 133 -7.95 7.56 -2.46
CA ARG A 133 -8.56 8.62 -1.64
C ARG A 133 -8.86 9.88 -2.46
N LEU A 134 -7.89 10.36 -3.24
CA LEU A 134 -8.07 11.53 -4.12
C LEU A 134 -9.11 11.26 -5.21
N LEU A 135 -9.15 10.04 -5.76
CA LEU A 135 -10.17 9.66 -6.73
C LEU A 135 -11.56 9.71 -6.11
N LEU A 136 -11.73 9.18 -4.89
CA LEU A 136 -12.99 9.21 -4.16
C LEU A 136 -13.44 10.66 -3.89
N GLU A 137 -12.54 11.52 -3.40
CA GLU A 137 -12.80 12.96 -3.22
C GLU A 137 -13.38 13.58 -4.51
N LYS A 138 -12.80 13.27 -5.68
CA LYS A 138 -13.30 13.81 -6.96
C LYS A 138 -14.60 13.18 -7.43
N VAL A 139 -14.85 11.92 -7.12
CA VAL A 139 -16.15 11.29 -7.38
C VAL A 139 -17.24 11.98 -6.54
N GLU A 140 -16.97 12.25 -5.27
CA GLU A 140 -17.92 12.94 -4.38
C GLU A 140 -18.19 14.39 -4.83
N GLU A 141 -17.15 15.15 -5.19
CA GLU A 141 -17.30 16.49 -5.78
C GLU A 141 -18.15 16.45 -7.07
N LEU A 142 -17.91 15.47 -7.95
CA LEU A 142 -18.70 15.26 -9.16
C LEU A 142 -20.16 14.95 -8.85
N THR A 143 -20.44 14.13 -7.84
CA THR A 143 -21.81 13.83 -7.39
C THR A 143 -22.51 15.11 -6.91
N LEU A 144 -21.83 15.98 -6.15
CA LEU A 144 -22.40 17.27 -5.73
C LEU A 144 -22.70 18.18 -6.93
N TYR A 145 -21.80 18.25 -7.93
CA TYR A 145 -22.07 19.00 -9.15
C TYR A 145 -23.26 18.46 -9.92
N ILE A 146 -23.39 17.14 -10.06
CA ILE A 146 -24.52 16.50 -10.75
C ILE A 146 -25.84 16.81 -10.04
N ILE A 147 -25.88 16.69 -8.70
CA ILE A 147 -27.07 17.02 -7.91
C ILE A 147 -27.46 18.50 -8.11
N ARG A 148 -26.49 19.42 -8.12
CA ARG A 148 -26.74 20.84 -8.37
C ARG A 148 -27.29 21.08 -9.78
N GLN A 149 -26.67 20.48 -10.79
CA GLN A 149 -27.12 20.59 -12.18
C GLN A 149 -28.54 20.03 -12.37
N GLN A 150 -28.88 18.92 -11.73
CA GLN A 150 -30.22 18.35 -11.79
C GLN A 150 -31.27 19.30 -11.20
N LYS A 151 -30.96 19.95 -10.07
CA LYS A 151 -31.84 20.97 -9.48
C LYS A 151 -32.08 22.14 -10.44
N GLU A 152 -31.02 22.66 -11.05
CA GLU A 152 -31.12 23.74 -12.05
C GLU A 152 -31.97 23.31 -13.26
N ILE A 153 -31.79 22.09 -13.76
CA ILE A 153 -32.58 21.53 -14.86
C ILE A 153 -34.07 21.44 -14.49
N ASP A 154 -34.39 21.00 -13.28
CA ASP A 154 -35.77 20.87 -12.83
C ASP A 154 -36.44 22.23 -12.64
N GLU A 155 -35.70 23.24 -12.18
CA GLU A 155 -36.16 24.63 -12.14
C GLU A 155 -36.42 25.17 -13.55
N LEU A 156 -35.50 24.96 -14.48
CA LEU A 156 -35.67 25.36 -15.88
C LEU A 156 -36.90 24.69 -16.52
N LYS A 157 -37.11 23.39 -16.27
CA LYS A 157 -38.28 22.64 -16.77
C LYS A 157 -39.59 23.21 -16.23
N LYS A 158 -39.65 23.58 -14.95
CA LYS A 158 -40.84 24.22 -14.36
C LYS A 158 -41.15 25.56 -15.02
N ILE A 159 -40.12 26.37 -15.28
CA ILE A 159 -40.28 27.67 -15.95
C ILE A 159 -40.82 27.48 -17.38
N VAL A 160 -40.29 26.49 -18.11
CA VAL A 160 -40.72 26.18 -19.48
C VAL A 160 -42.13 25.59 -19.50
N SER A 161 -42.51 24.74 -18.55
CA SER A 161 -43.86 24.13 -18.51
C SER A 161 -44.97 25.08 -18.06
N THR A 162 -44.62 26.23 -17.48
CA THR A 162 -45.57 27.24 -17.00
C THR A 162 -45.82 28.34 -18.05
N LYS A 163 -45.04 28.35 -19.14
CA LYS A 163 -45.25 29.22 -20.32
C LYS A 163 -46.05 28.52 -21.39
#